data_AF-A0A2J6H2X7-F1
#
_entry.id   AF-A0A2J6H2X7-F1
#
_cell.length_a   1.000
_cell.length_b   1.000
_cell.length_c   1.000
_cell.angle_alpha   90.00
_cell.angle_beta   90.00
_cell.angle_gamma   90.00
#
_symmetry.space_group_name_H-M   'P 1'
#
loop_
_entity.id
_entity.type
_entity.pdbx_description
1 polymer ?
#
loop_
_entity_poly.entity_id
_entity_poly.type
_entity_poly.pdbx_seq_one_letter_code
_entity_poly.pdbx_strand_id
1 'polypeptide(L)'
;MCLAAGLKAQSISFFDLTNLTNLSEGQAHTYLLLGGVFKHEYQEEVNGKKLEHFRSRSNKVAPQTIVIGQNEVQANGTVLRTVTYTTQDPQDIVNLIAQAKRSGMVLKFQGQDQDNNIYKFDNEFYDIVMLISTNNNKGSVQVTQKEFIGYQ
;
A
#
# COMPACT_ATOMS: atom_id res chain seq x y z
N MET A 1 -5.96 -11.26 -34.77
CA MET A 1 -5.15 -10.15 -34.22
C MET A 1 -5.15 -10.27 -32.71
N CYS A 2 -4.07 -10.79 -32.11
CA CYS A 2 -3.92 -10.73 -30.66
C CYS A 2 -3.46 -9.32 -30.29
N LEU A 3 -4.38 -8.52 -29.77
CA LEU A 3 -4.05 -7.28 -29.08
C LEU A 3 -3.26 -7.67 -27.82
N ALA A 4 -1.94 -7.66 -27.92
CA ALA A 4 -1.07 -7.53 -26.76
C ALA A 4 -1.27 -6.12 -26.19
N ALA A 5 -2.40 -5.92 -25.49
CA ALA A 5 -2.55 -4.81 -24.58
C ALA A 5 -1.35 -4.91 -23.63
N GLY A 6 -0.45 -3.93 -23.71
CA GLY A 6 0.72 -3.88 -22.84
C GLY A 6 0.23 -3.95 -21.41
N LEU A 7 0.38 -5.12 -20.79
CA LEU A 7 0.32 -5.29 -19.34
C LEU A 7 1.42 -4.39 -18.80
N LYS A 8 1.08 -3.16 -18.46
CA LYS A 8 1.95 -2.32 -17.65
C LYS A 8 2.14 -3.10 -16.35
N ALA A 9 3.37 -3.56 -16.14
CA ALA A 9 3.71 -4.37 -15.00
C ALA A 9 3.57 -3.51 -13.74
N GLN A 10 2.44 -3.67 -13.04
CA GLN A 10 2.30 -3.22 -11.67
C GLN A 10 3.52 -3.72 -10.87
N SER A 11 4.23 -2.82 -10.20
CA SER A 11 5.53 -3.15 -9.60
C SER A 11 5.42 -3.61 -8.16
N ILE A 12 4.21 -3.63 -7.59
CA ILE A 12 3.93 -4.19 -6.27
C ILE A 12 2.56 -4.86 -6.23
N SER A 13 2.49 -6.06 -5.66
CA SER A 13 1.22 -6.77 -5.48
C SER A 13 0.53 -6.38 -4.17
N PHE A 14 -0.74 -6.74 -4.03
CA PHE A 14 -1.47 -6.58 -2.78
C PHE A 14 -0.83 -7.39 -1.64
N PHE A 15 -0.37 -8.61 -1.95
CA PHE A 15 0.31 -9.47 -0.98
C PHE A 15 1.59 -8.81 -0.45
N ASP A 16 2.39 -8.19 -1.33
CA ASP A 16 3.61 -7.49 -0.92
C ASP A 16 3.29 -6.34 0.04
N LEU A 17 2.22 -5.57 -0.19
CA LEU A 17 1.79 -4.50 0.72
C LEU A 17 1.39 -5.05 2.10
N THR A 18 0.60 -6.13 2.15
CA THR A 18 0.24 -6.76 3.43
C THR A 18 1.47 -7.35 4.14
N ASN A 19 2.40 -7.96 3.39
CA ASN A 19 3.64 -8.50 3.93
C ASN A 19 4.52 -7.41 4.51
N LEU A 20 4.74 -6.30 3.79
CA LEU A 20 5.49 -5.14 4.26
C LEU A 20 4.91 -4.59 5.57
N THR A 21 3.59 -4.60 5.71
CA THR A 21 2.92 -4.13 6.93
C THR A 21 3.24 -5.03 8.14
N ASN A 22 3.61 -6.30 7.94
CA ASN A 22 4.02 -7.21 9.02
C ASN A 22 5.50 -7.13 9.40
N LEU A 23 6.33 -6.45 8.60
CA LEU A 23 7.77 -6.39 8.81
C LEU A 23 8.14 -5.23 9.76
N SER A 24 9.20 -5.42 10.55
CA SER A 24 9.84 -4.28 11.21
C SER A 24 10.42 -3.31 10.17
N GLU A 25 10.67 -2.06 10.56
CA GLU A 25 11.15 -1.01 9.63
C GLU A 25 12.43 -1.45 8.89
N GLY A 26 13.40 -2.03 9.59
CA GLY A 26 14.63 -2.53 8.98
C GLY A 26 14.42 -3.71 8.02
N GLN A 27 13.45 -4.59 8.33
CA GLN A 27 13.08 -5.70 7.44
C GLN A 27 12.34 -5.20 6.19
N ALA A 28 11.41 -4.26 6.34
CA ALA A 28 10.69 -3.65 5.23
C ALA A 28 11.65 -2.87 4.31
N HIS A 29 12.57 -2.08 4.89
CA HIS A 29 13.63 -1.40 4.15
C HIS A 29 14.45 -2.40 3.32
N THR A 30 14.93 -3.47 3.95
CA THR A 30 15.74 -4.50 3.30
C THR A 30 14.95 -5.19 2.19
N TYR A 31 13.69 -5.54 2.42
CA TYR A 31 12.80 -6.14 1.43
C TYR A 31 12.67 -5.25 0.19
N LEU A 32 12.42 -3.95 0.37
CA LEU A 32 12.25 -2.99 -0.72
C LEU A 32 13.54 -2.76 -1.52
N LEU A 33 14.70 -2.77 -0.86
CA LEU A 33 15.99 -2.63 -1.55
C LEU A 33 16.38 -3.90 -2.31
N LEU A 34 16.26 -5.07 -1.69
CA LEU A 34 16.66 -6.34 -2.30
C LEU A 34 15.74 -6.75 -3.45
N GLY A 35 14.47 -6.36 -3.40
CA GLY A 35 13.53 -6.59 -4.50
C GLY A 35 13.95 -5.91 -5.81
N GLY A 36 14.84 -4.90 -5.77
CA GLY A 36 15.40 -4.27 -6.96
C GLY A 36 14.41 -3.46 -7.81
N VAL A 37 13.16 -3.37 -7.38
CA VAL A 37 12.09 -2.60 -8.03
C VAL A 37 12.09 -1.15 -7.54
N PHE A 38 12.28 -0.97 -6.24
CA PHE A 38 12.26 0.33 -5.58
C PHE A 38 13.67 0.75 -5.16
N LYS A 39 13.89 2.06 -5.06
CA LYS A 39 15.08 2.65 -4.43
C LYS A 39 14.62 3.53 -3.28
N HIS A 40 15.38 3.51 -2.19
CA HIS A 40 15.23 4.49 -1.13
C HIS A 40 15.48 5.89 -1.71
N GLU A 41 14.56 6.82 -1.48
CA GLU A 41 14.65 8.19 -1.97
C GLU A 41 15.13 9.11 -0.85
N TYR A 42 14.39 9.15 0.26
CA TYR A 42 14.74 9.94 1.44
C TYR A 42 14.03 9.41 2.68
N GLN A 43 14.41 9.96 3.82
CA GLN A 43 13.80 9.72 5.11
C GLN A 43 13.40 11.06 5.73
N GLU A 44 12.29 11.08 6.43
CA GLU A 44 11.81 12.24 7.18
C GLU A 44 11.35 11.83 8.58
N GLU A 45 11.31 12.80 9.50
CA GLU A 45 10.76 12.61 10.84
C GLU A 45 9.44 13.37 10.95
N VAL A 46 8.35 12.66 11.22
CA VAL A 46 7.00 13.22 11.34
C VAL A 46 6.39 12.73 12.63
N ASN A 47 6.07 13.64 13.55
CA ASN A 47 5.50 13.33 14.86
C ASN A 47 6.32 12.30 15.67
N GLY A 48 7.66 12.43 15.63
CA GLY A 48 8.59 11.51 16.30
C GLY A 48 8.71 10.12 15.66
N LYS A 49 8.14 9.92 14.46
CA LYS A 49 8.25 8.69 13.68
C LYS A 49 9.17 8.93 12.48
N LYS A 50 10.05 7.97 12.24
CA LYS A 50 10.95 7.97 11.09
C LYS A 50 10.23 7.34 9.90
N LEU A 51 9.83 8.16 8.93
CA LEU A 51 9.23 7.69 7.69
C LEU A 51 10.30 7.54 6.62
N GLU A 52 10.26 6.42 5.91
CA GLU A 52 11.15 6.17 4.78
C GLU A 52 10.35 6.11 3.49
N HIS A 53 10.80 6.86 2.49
CA HIS A 53 10.17 7.01 1.19
C HIS A 53 10.98 6.27 0.13
N PHE A 54 10.31 5.41 -0.62
CA PHE A 54 10.89 4.62 -1.68
C PHE A 54 10.18 4.92 -2.98
N ARG A 55 10.93 5.05 -4.08
CA ARG A 55 10.34 5.26 -5.43
C ARG A 55 10.72 4.15 -6.40
N SER A 56 9.87 3.91 -7.39
CA SER A 56 10.19 2.99 -8.47
C SER A 56 11.48 3.40 -9.20
N ARG A 57 12.29 2.39 -9.56
CA ARG A 57 13.54 2.57 -10.32
C ARG A 57 13.30 2.66 -11.82
N SER A 58 12.33 1.91 -12.31
CA SER A 58 12.07 1.74 -13.74
C SER A 58 11.26 2.92 -14.29
N ASN A 59 11.73 3.50 -15.38
CA ASN A 59 10.97 4.49 -16.15
C ASN A 59 9.96 3.84 -17.12
N LYS A 60 9.85 2.50 -17.14
CA LYS A 60 8.88 1.75 -17.97
C LYS A 60 7.50 1.66 -17.34
N VAL A 61 7.40 1.97 -16.04
CA VAL A 61 6.15 2.02 -15.28
C VAL A 61 5.92 3.47 -14.86
N ALA A 62 4.67 3.80 -14.56
CA ALA A 62 4.38 5.11 -13.99
C ALA A 62 5.13 5.29 -12.65
N PRO A 63 5.47 6.53 -12.25
CA PRO A 63 6.06 6.77 -10.94
C PRO A 63 5.20 6.19 -9.83
N GLN A 64 5.85 5.41 -8.97
CA GLN A 64 5.24 4.76 -7.82
C GLN A 64 6.07 5.04 -6.58
N THR A 65 5.41 5.21 -5.44
CA THR A 65 6.07 5.47 -4.16
C THR A 65 5.52 4.52 -3.09
N ILE A 66 6.40 4.04 -2.21
CA ILE A 66 6.05 3.31 -1.00
C ILE A 66 6.60 4.07 0.20
N VAL A 67 5.78 4.21 1.23
CA VAL A 67 6.15 4.81 2.52
C VAL A 67 5.98 3.77 3.62
N ILE A 68 7.03 3.60 4.41
CA ILE A 68 7.08 2.74 5.61
C ILE A 68 7.49 3.56 6.83
N GLY A 69 7.37 2.98 8.02
CA GLY A 69 7.73 3.64 9.29
C GLY A 69 6.56 4.32 10.00
N GLN A 70 5.39 4.39 9.35
CA GLN A 70 4.17 4.77 10.04
C GLN A 70 3.74 3.62 10.97
N ASN A 71 3.61 3.91 12.26
CA ASN A 71 3.23 2.92 13.26
C ASN A 71 2.40 3.54 14.41
N GLU A 72 1.76 2.70 15.20
CA GLU A 72 1.10 3.03 16.46
C GLU A 72 1.57 2.03 17.53
N VAL A 73 2.05 2.55 18.65
CA VAL A 73 2.47 1.72 19.80
C VAL A 73 1.32 1.68 20.80
N GLN A 74 0.76 0.50 21.00
CA GLN A 74 -0.32 0.27 21.95
C GLN A 74 0.20 0.23 23.39
N ALA A 75 -0.72 0.35 24.36
CA ALA A 75 -0.38 0.34 25.79
C ALA A 75 0.33 -0.95 26.24
N ASN A 76 0.09 -2.07 25.56
CA ASN A 76 0.76 -3.36 25.81
C ASN A 76 2.13 -3.50 25.12
N GLY A 77 2.61 -2.45 24.42
CA GLY A 77 3.86 -2.45 23.67
C GLY A 77 3.77 -3.04 22.25
N THR A 78 2.59 -3.49 21.82
CA THR A 78 2.36 -3.96 20.44
C THR A 78 2.51 -2.79 19.48
N VAL A 79 3.24 -3.02 18.39
CA VAL A 79 3.45 -2.02 17.33
C VAL A 79 2.59 -2.40 16.13
N LEU A 80 1.54 -1.63 15.88
CA LEU A 80 0.72 -1.71 14.68
C LEU A 80 1.36 -0.84 13.60
N ARG A 81 1.44 -1.34 12.37
CA ARG A 81 2.12 -0.64 11.28
C ARG A 81 1.16 -0.26 10.17
N THR A 82 1.54 0.78 9.43
CA THR A 82 0.85 1.21 8.23
C THR A 82 1.85 1.35 7.09
N VAL A 83 1.49 0.79 5.94
CA VAL A 83 2.23 0.98 4.68
C VAL A 83 1.36 1.76 3.72
N THR A 84 1.95 2.77 3.08
CA THR A 84 1.27 3.56 2.05
C THR A 84 1.94 3.34 0.71
N TYR A 85 1.16 3.05 -0.32
CA TYR A 85 1.57 3.00 -1.71
C TYR A 85 0.84 4.08 -2.50
N THR A 86 1.54 4.73 -3.42
CA THR A 86 0.95 5.68 -4.38
C THR A 86 1.48 5.43 -5.78
N THR A 87 0.69 5.78 -6.79
CA THR A 87 1.01 5.58 -8.21
C THR A 87 0.44 6.71 -9.05
N GLN A 88 1.09 6.99 -10.18
CA GLN A 88 0.56 7.84 -11.25
C GLN A 88 -0.18 7.04 -12.35
N ASP A 89 -0.49 5.76 -12.10
CA ASP A 89 -1.32 4.93 -12.98
C ASP A 89 -2.50 4.34 -12.20
N PRO A 90 -3.70 4.94 -12.29
CA PRO A 90 -4.91 4.45 -11.62
C PRO A 90 -5.22 2.96 -11.86
N GLN A 91 -4.78 2.40 -13.00
CA GLN A 91 -4.98 0.98 -13.30
C GLN A 91 -4.27 0.07 -12.28
N ASP A 92 -3.17 0.51 -11.68
CA ASP A 92 -2.51 -0.21 -10.60
C ASP A 92 -3.47 -0.39 -9.41
N ILE A 93 -4.23 0.65 -9.05
CA ILE A 93 -5.20 0.56 -7.94
C ILE A 93 -6.36 -0.36 -8.31
N VAL A 94 -6.88 -0.27 -9.55
CA VAL A 94 -7.92 -1.20 -10.03
C VAL A 94 -7.45 -2.66 -9.91
N ASN A 95 -6.18 -2.93 -10.25
CA ASN A 95 -5.59 -4.26 -10.10
C ASN A 95 -5.45 -4.69 -8.63
N LEU A 96 -5.09 -3.77 -7.72
CA LEU A 96 -4.99 -4.05 -6.28
C LEU A 96 -6.37 -4.30 -5.65
N ILE A 97 -7.40 -3.57 -6.07
CA ILE A 97 -8.79 -3.82 -5.68
C ILE A 97 -9.20 -5.25 -6.08
N ALA A 98 -8.87 -5.68 -7.30
CA ALA A 98 -9.17 -7.03 -7.77
C ALA A 98 -8.41 -8.10 -6.96
N GLN A 99 -7.15 -7.85 -6.59
CA GLN A 99 -6.35 -8.75 -5.76
C GLN A 99 -6.90 -8.85 -4.33
N ALA A 100 -7.25 -7.72 -3.70
CA ALA A 100 -7.85 -7.69 -2.36
C ALA A 100 -9.14 -8.50 -2.29
N LYS A 101 -10.01 -8.38 -3.30
CA LYS A 101 -11.22 -9.20 -3.42
C LYS A 101 -10.90 -10.71 -3.49
N ARG A 102 -9.85 -11.09 -4.23
CA ARG A 102 -9.43 -12.50 -4.37
C ARG A 102 -8.76 -13.05 -3.12
N SER A 103 -8.14 -12.20 -2.30
CA SER A 103 -7.48 -12.60 -1.06
C SER A 103 -8.45 -12.75 0.13
N GLY A 104 -9.76 -12.68 -0.10
CA GLY A 104 -10.77 -12.84 0.94
C GLY A 104 -11.02 -11.60 1.79
N MET A 105 -10.50 -10.42 1.40
CA MET A 105 -10.86 -9.18 2.08
C MET A 105 -12.33 -8.84 1.85
N VAL A 106 -13.01 -8.35 2.89
CA VAL A 106 -14.41 -7.93 2.80
C VAL A 106 -14.47 -6.46 2.43
N LEU A 107 -15.12 -6.13 1.30
CA LEU A 107 -15.42 -4.75 0.95
C LEU A 107 -16.47 -4.20 1.92
N LYS A 108 -16.07 -3.29 2.81
CA LYS A 108 -16.96 -2.64 3.80
C LYS A 108 -17.58 -1.37 3.27
N PHE A 109 -16.90 -0.69 2.35
CA PHE A 109 -17.37 0.56 1.79
C PHE A 109 -16.89 0.75 0.35
N GLN A 110 -17.78 1.24 -0.49
CA GLN A 110 -17.47 1.77 -1.81
C GLN A 110 -18.28 3.05 -2.00
N GLY A 111 -17.60 4.14 -2.34
CA GLY A 111 -18.23 5.43 -2.56
C GLY A 111 -17.27 6.39 -3.26
N GLN A 112 -17.61 7.67 -3.23
CA GLN A 112 -16.76 8.72 -3.78
C GLN A 112 -16.90 9.98 -2.92
N ASP A 113 -15.83 10.76 -2.85
CA ASP A 113 -15.87 12.16 -2.43
C ASP A 113 -15.68 13.08 -3.64
N GLN A 114 -15.36 14.36 -3.40
CA GLN A 114 -15.13 15.33 -4.47
C GLN A 114 -13.95 14.97 -5.37
N ASP A 115 -12.93 14.31 -4.82
CA ASP A 115 -11.62 14.14 -5.45
C ASP A 115 -11.25 12.69 -5.73
N ASN A 116 -11.96 11.72 -5.14
CA ASN A 116 -11.59 10.30 -5.17
C ASN A 116 -12.81 9.37 -5.21
N ASN A 117 -12.64 8.29 -5.97
CA ASN A 117 -13.36 7.03 -5.69
C ASN A 117 -12.67 6.33 -4.53
N ILE A 118 -13.46 5.85 -3.56
CA ILE A 118 -12.99 5.32 -2.28
C ILE A 118 -13.47 3.88 -2.14
N TYR A 119 -12.54 2.97 -1.86
CA TYR A 119 -12.81 1.58 -1.55
C TYR A 119 -12.18 1.23 -0.21
N LYS A 120 -12.97 0.70 0.73
CA LYS A 120 -12.46 0.23 2.02
C LYS A 120 -12.68 -1.27 2.16
N PHE A 121 -11.59 -1.98 2.40
CA PHE A 121 -11.54 -3.41 2.60
C PHE A 121 -11.10 -3.72 4.02
N ASP A 122 -11.58 -4.84 4.55
CA ASP A 122 -11.43 -5.17 5.96
C ASP A 122 -11.35 -6.69 6.16
N ASN A 123 -10.51 -7.11 7.07
CA ASN A 123 -10.56 -8.45 7.68
C ASN A 123 -10.12 -8.37 9.15
N GLU A 124 -9.87 -9.52 9.78
CA GLU A 124 -9.44 -9.59 11.18
C GLU A 124 -8.08 -8.92 11.44
N PHE A 125 -7.20 -8.86 10.43
CA PHE A 125 -5.81 -8.41 10.58
C PHE A 125 -5.54 -7.01 10.04
N TYR A 126 -6.33 -6.54 9.06
CA TYR A 126 -6.06 -5.33 8.31
C TYR A 126 -7.31 -4.49 8.04
N ASP A 127 -7.14 -3.17 8.12
CA ASP A 127 -7.97 -2.18 7.45
C ASP A 127 -7.21 -1.65 6.23
N ILE A 128 -7.91 -1.54 5.10
CA ILE A 128 -7.30 -1.14 3.82
C ILE A 128 -8.17 -0.11 3.13
N VAL A 129 -7.57 1.04 2.83
CA VAL A 129 -8.21 2.11 2.06
C VAL A 129 -7.50 2.24 0.72
N MET A 130 -8.27 2.13 -0.37
CA MET A 130 -7.78 2.35 -1.73
C MET A 130 -8.51 3.53 -2.34
N LEU A 131 -7.75 4.48 -2.87
CA LEU A 131 -8.25 5.71 -3.48
C LEU A 131 -7.84 5.77 -4.95
N ILE A 132 -8.78 6.14 -5.81
CA ILE A 132 -8.52 6.48 -7.21
C ILE A 132 -8.98 7.91 -7.40
N SER A 133 -8.06 8.82 -7.73
CA SER A 133 -8.44 10.20 -7.94
C SER A 133 -9.35 10.36 -9.16
N THR A 134 -10.34 11.24 -9.05
CA THR A 134 -11.29 11.60 -10.11
C THR A 134 -10.77 12.78 -10.95
N ASN A 135 -9.79 13.52 -10.44
CA ASN A 135 -9.32 14.78 -11.03
C ASN A 135 -7.88 14.71 -11.58
N ASN A 136 -7.11 13.69 -11.19
CA ASN A 136 -5.76 13.48 -11.66
C ASN A 136 -5.47 11.97 -11.81
N ASN A 137 -4.47 11.64 -12.62
CA ASN A 137 -4.07 10.24 -12.83
C ASN A 137 -3.27 9.72 -11.63
N LYS A 138 -3.85 9.72 -10.43
CA LYS A 138 -3.22 9.19 -9.22
C LYS A 138 -4.13 8.22 -8.52
N GLY A 139 -3.49 7.35 -7.75
CA GLY A 139 -4.17 6.54 -6.78
C GLY A 139 -3.27 6.14 -5.63
N SER A 140 -3.88 5.63 -4.57
CA SER A 140 -3.17 5.21 -3.37
C SER A 140 -3.81 3.99 -2.73
N VAL A 141 -2.98 3.27 -1.98
CA VAL A 141 -3.41 2.21 -1.07
C VAL A 141 -2.75 2.48 0.28
N GLN A 142 -3.54 2.46 1.34
CA GLN A 142 -3.07 2.41 2.71
C GLN A 142 -3.48 1.07 3.30
N VAL A 143 -2.51 0.34 3.85
CA VAL A 143 -2.73 -0.93 4.58
C VAL A 143 -2.33 -0.68 6.02
N THR A 144 -3.26 -0.86 6.95
CA THR A 144 -3.06 -0.65 8.38
C THR A 144 -3.32 -1.94 9.14
N GLN A 145 -2.36 -2.36 9.95
CA GLN A 145 -2.53 -3.47 10.88
C GLN A 145 -3.56 -3.12 11.95
N LYS A 146 -4.41 -4.09 12.26
CA LYS A 146 -5.31 -4.05 13.40
C LYS A 146 -4.68 -4.69 14.62
N GLU A 147 -5.13 -4.27 15.78
CA GLU A 147 -4.91 -5.02 17.00
C GLU A 147 -5.53 -6.41 16.86
N PHE A 148 -4.73 -7.44 17.12
CA PHE A 148 -5.25 -8.78 17.24
C PHE A 148 -5.92 -8.93 18.61
N ILE A 149 -7.25 -8.79 18.63
CA ILE A 149 -8.05 -9.12 19.80
C ILE A 149 -8.32 -10.62 19.74
N GLY A 150 -7.39 -11.42 20.26
CA GLY A 150 -7.66 -12.84 20.47
C GLY A 150 -8.89 -12.96 21.38
N TYR A 151 -9.98 -13.55 20.87
CA TYR A 151 -11.14 -13.88 21.70
C TYR A 151 -10.65 -14.77 22.86
N GLN A 152 -10.71 -14.25 24.09
CA GLN A 152 -10.49 -15.02 25.32
C GLN A 152 -11.74 -15.84 25.65
#